data_AF-A0A3B0MWE2-F1
#
_entry.id   AF-A0A3B0MWE2-F1
#
_cell.length_a   1.000
_cell.length_b   1.000
_cell.length_c   1.000
_cell.angle_alpha   90.00
_cell.angle_beta   90.00
_cell.angle_gamma   90.00
#
_symmetry.space_group_name_H-M   'P 1'
#
loop_
_entity.id
_entity.type
_entity.pdbx_description
1 polymer ?
#
loop_
_entity_poly.entity_id
_entity_poly.type
_entity_poly.pdbx_seq_one_letter_code
_entity_poly.pdbx_strand_id
1 'polypeptide(L)' 'MITSGADLSILILAADTHWRDAGWWTRLRAVVLGKRHRVEHLGCVNRITIWRGVPYLWWIGEVRA' A
#
# COMPACT_ATOMS: atom_id res chain seq x y z
N MET A 1 -10.86 -14.11 7.32
CA MET A 1 -9.93 -14.57 6.27
C MET A 1 -8.54 -14.16 6.74
N ILE A 2 -7.77 -15.11 7.26
CA ILE A 2 -6.43 -14.86 7.80
C ILE A 2 -5.51 -14.74 6.59
N THR A 3 -5.26 -13.53 6.09
CA THR A 3 -4.22 -13.29 5.08
C THR A 3 -2.90 -13.68 5.72
N SER A 4 -2.27 -14.74 5.17
CA SER A 4 -0.99 -15.23 5.67
C SER A 4 0.07 -14.16 5.47
N GLY A 5 1.17 -14.19 6.23
CA GLY A 5 2.26 -13.23 6.07
C GLY A 5 2.75 -13.10 4.61
N ALA A 6 2.69 -14.20 3.84
CA ALA A 6 3.01 -14.20 2.41
C ALA A 6 2.04 -13.36 1.54
N ASP A 7 0.74 -13.40 1.82
CA ASP A 7 -0.27 -12.61 1.10
C ASP A 7 -0.04 -11.11 1.30
N LEU A 8 0.38 -10.72 2.50
CA LEU A 8 0.72 -9.34 2.84
C LEU A 8 1.95 -8.85 2.08
N SER A 9 3.00 -9.68 1.98
CA SER A 9 4.19 -9.36 1.18
C SER A 9 3.84 -9.14 -0.29
N ILE A 10 3.00 -10.00 -0.89
CA ILE A 10 2.56 -9.86 -2.28
C ILE A 10 1.76 -8.57 -2.46
N LEU A 11 0.86 -8.25 -1.53
CA LEU A 11 0.06 -7.03 -1.58
C LEU A 11 0.95 -5.77 -1.52
N ILE A 12 1.93 -5.75 -0.62
CA ILE A 12 2.87 -4.62 -0.49
C ILE A 12 3.69 -4.46 -1.76
N LEU A 13 4.20 -5.57 -2.32
CA LEU A 13 5.00 -5.55 -3.55
C LEU A 13 4.19 -5.09 -4.76
N ALA A 14 2.95 -5.57 -4.91
CA ALA A 14 2.04 -5.12 -5.94
C ALA A 14 1.72 -3.63 -5.78
N ALA A 15 1.47 -3.17 -4.54
CA ALA A 15 1.19 -1.78 -4.25
C ALA A 15 2.36 -0.85 -4.57
N ASP A 16 3.60 -1.27 -4.30
CA ASP A 16 4.81 -0.53 -4.68
C ASP A 16 4.98 -0.47 -6.20
N THR A 17 4.77 -1.59 -6.89
CA THR A 17 4.88 -1.67 -8.34
C THR A 17 3.90 -0.71 -9.02
N HIS A 18 2.63 -0.73 -8.61
CA HIS A 18 1.62 0.18 -9.13
C HIS A 18 1.88 1.64 -8.79
N TRP A 19 2.47 1.91 -7.62
CA TRP A 19 2.89 3.27 -7.27
C TRP A 19 3.99 3.75 -8.21
N ARG A 20 5.02 2.92 -8.44
CA ARG A 20 6.16 3.25 -9.31
C ARG A 20 5.74 3.45 -10.77
N ASP A 21 4.83 2.63 -11.27
CA ASP A 21 4.27 2.72 -12.62
C ASP A 21 3.29 3.91 -12.78
N ALA A 22 2.59 4.29 -11.71
CA ALA A 22 1.63 5.39 -11.77
C ALA A 22 2.27 6.76 -12.00
N GLY A 23 1.71 7.51 -12.94
CA GLY A 23 2.00 8.94 -13.10
C GLY A 23 1.58 9.78 -11.89
N TRP A 24 2.17 10.97 -11.74
CA TRP A 24 1.99 11.80 -10.55
C TRP A 24 0.52 12.13 -10.23
N TRP A 25 -0.29 12.39 -11.27
CA TRP A 25 -1.73 12.65 -11.13
C TRP A 25 -2.49 11.44 -10.59
N THR A 26 -2.12 10.25 -11.04
CA THR A 26 -2.71 8.98 -10.57
C THR A 26 -2.36 8.75 -9.11
N ARG A 27 -1.11 9.02 -8.72
CA ARG A 27 -0.68 8.94 -7.32
C ARG A 27 -1.48 9.88 -6.42
N LEU A 28 -1.63 11.14 -6.82
CA LEU A 28 -2.43 12.11 -6.07
C LEU A 28 -3.90 11.68 -5.96
N ARG A 29 -4.52 11.27 -7.07
CA ARG A 29 -5.91 10.80 -7.07
C ARG A 29 -6.07 9.57 -6.19
N ALA A 30 -5.11 8.64 -6.24
CA ALA A 30 -5.12 7.48 -5.38
C ALA A 30 -5.04 7.89 -3.91
N VAL A 31 -4.13 8.78 -3.52
CA VAL A 31 -3.99 9.23 -2.11
C VAL A 31 -5.21 10.02 -1.62
N VAL A 32 -5.81 10.85 -2.46
CA VAL A 32 -6.93 11.74 -2.10
C VAL A 32 -8.27 11.02 -2.13
N LEU A 33 -8.53 10.22 -3.16
CA LEU A 33 -9.84 9.60 -3.44
C LEU A 33 -9.88 8.10 -3.12
N GLY A 34 -8.73 7.47 -2.88
CA GLY A 34 -8.67 6.04 -2.57
C GLY A 34 -8.91 5.72 -1.10
N LYS A 35 -9.31 4.47 -0.83
CA LYS A 35 -9.49 3.96 0.54
C LYS A 35 -8.12 3.66 1.15
N ARG A 36 -7.82 4.26 2.30
CA ARG A 36 -6.53 4.10 2.99
C ARG A 36 -6.58 2.92 3.94
N HIS A 37 -5.60 2.05 3.85
CA HIS A 37 -5.40 0.88 4.70
C HIS A 37 -4.03 0.97 5.36
N ARG A 38 -4.01 0.77 6.68
CA ARG A 38 -2.77 0.62 7.44
C ARG A 38 -2.53 -0.87 7.65
N VAL A 39 -1.36 -1.31 7.27
CA VAL A 39 -0.95 -2.71 7.32
C VAL A 39 0.38 -2.79 8.06
N GLU A 40 0.43 -3.56 9.13
CA GLU A 40 1.65 -3.80 9.87
C GLU A 40 2.22 -5.15 9.46
N HIS A 41 3.45 -5.14 8.96
CA HIS A 41 4.11 -6.34 8.45
C HIS A 41 5.63 -6.23 8.65
N LEU A 42 6.26 -7.28 9.20
CA LEU A 42 7.71 -7.36 9.44
C LEU A 42 8.28 -6.19 10.26
N GLY A 43 7.54 -5.67 11.25
CA GLY A 43 7.97 -4.50 12.04
C GLY A 43 7.87 -3.17 11.30
N CYS A 44 7.31 -3.16 10.09
CA CYS A 44 7.03 -1.95 9.31
C CYS A 44 5.53 -1.65 9.28
N VAL A 45 5.19 -0.37 9.35
CA VAL A 45 3.87 0.16 9.03
C VAL A 45 3.85 0.55 7.55
N ASN A 46 3.07 -0.18 6.78
CA ASN A 46 2.79 0.09 5.39
C ASN A 46 1.44 0.80 5.28
N ARG A 47 1.39 1.95 4.60
CA ARG A 47 0.13 2.61 4.25
C ARG A 47 -0.15 2.39 2.78
N ILE A 48 -1.15 1.56 2.51
CA ILE A 48 -1.59 1.21 1.17
C ILE A 48 -2.90 1.94 0.92
N THR A 49 -3.06 2.51 -0.27
CA THR A 49 -4.29 3.16 -0.68
C THR A 49 -4.88 2.41 -1.86
N ILE A 50 -6.14 1.99 -1.77
CA ILE A 50 -6.83 1.28 -2.83
C ILE A 50 -7.67 2.28 -3.62
N TRP A 51 -7.34 2.47 -4.90
CA TRP A 51 -8.06 3.36 -5.80
C TRP A 51 -8.46 2.61 -7.08
N ARG A 52 -9.75 2.64 -7.41
CA ARG A 52 -10.36 1.87 -8.51
C ARG A 52 -10.02 0.37 -8.50
N GLY A 53 -9.88 -0.22 -7.30
CA GLY A 53 -9.55 -1.64 -7.13
C GLY A 53 -8.05 -1.96 -7.23
N VAL A 54 -7.20 -0.96 -7.46
CA VAL A 54 -5.74 -1.13 -7.54
C VAL A 54 -5.08 -0.65 -6.24
N PRO A 55 -4.18 -1.42 -5.61
CA PRO A 55 -3.46 -1.00 -4.43
C PRO A 55 -2.26 -0.13 -4.81
N TYR A 56 -2.00 0.90 -3.99
CA TYR A 56 -0.91 1.86 -4.17
C TYR A 56 -0.18 2.07 -2.85
N LEU A 57 1.12 1.80 -2.80
CA LEU A 57 1.93 2.00 -1.61
C LEU A 57 2.38 3.47 -1.55
N TRP A 58 1.79 4.25 -0.64
CA TRP A 58 2.10 5.68 -0.56
C TRP A 58 3.15 5.99 0.51
N TRP A 59 3.24 5.16 1.54
CA TRP A 59 4.18 5.35 2.64
C TRP A 59 4.55 4.02 3.30
N ILE A 60 5.84 3.86 3.57
CA ILE A 60 6.40 2.79 4.39
C ILE A 60 7.23 3.44 5.48
N GLY A 61 7.06 2.97 6.72
CA GLY A 61 7.86 3.42 7.84
C GLY A 61 8.00 2.32 8.87
N GLU A 62 8.94 2.50 9.77
CA GLU A 62 9.21 1.54 10.84
C GLU A 62 8.19 1.70 11.97
N VAL A 63 7.76 0.59 12.57
CA VAL A 63 7.00 0.64 13.83
C VAL A 63 7.99 1.05 14.91
N ARG A 64 8.01 2.34 15.26
CA ARG A 64 8.84 2.81 16.36
C ARG A 64 8.28 2.22 17.67
N ALA A 65 9.07 1.33 18.29
CA ALA A 65 8.84 0.79 19.63
C ALA A 65 8.95 1.88 20.70
#